data_AF-A0A7V9BT72-F1
#
_entry.id   AF-A0A7V9BT72-F1
#
_cell.length_a   1.000
_cell.length_b   1.000
_cell.length_c   1.000
_cell.angle_alpha   90.00
_cell.angle_beta   90.00
_cell.angle_gamma   90.00
#
_symmetry.space_group_name_H-M   'P 1'
#
loop_
_entity.id
_entity.type
_entity.pdbx_description
1 polymer ?
#
loop_
_entity_poly.entity_id
_entity_poly.type
_entity_poly.pdbx_seq_one_letter_code
_entity_poly.pdbx_strand_id
1 'polypeptide(L)' 'TPRVAGVPVLLHLLGPNGRPQQVTDDLPSFWDRTWPEVRKELRARYPRHSWPEDPRTAPPQSRPRRRDARA' A
#
# COMPACT_ATOMS: atom_id res chain seq x y z
N THR A 1 11.95 6.48 -5.65
CA THR A 1 10.69 7.18 -5.95
C THR A 1 10.57 7.45 -7.43
N PRO A 2 9.38 7.34 -8.04
CA PRO A 2 9.13 7.80 -9.41
C PRO A 2 9.57 9.25 -9.61
N ARG A 3 10.11 9.55 -10.80
CA ARG A 3 10.53 10.89 -11.19
C ARG A 3 9.93 11.24 -12.56
N VAL A 4 9.60 12.49 -12.76
CA VAL A 4 9.15 13.05 -14.04
C VAL A 4 10.07 14.23 -14.38
N ALA A 5 10.71 14.19 -15.56
CA ALA A 5 11.71 15.19 -15.96
C ALA A 5 12.81 15.43 -14.89
N GLY A 6 13.21 14.37 -14.17
CA GLY A 6 14.20 14.45 -13.09
C GLY A 6 13.65 14.89 -11.73
N VAL A 7 12.42 15.39 -11.65
CA VAL A 7 11.77 15.85 -10.42
C VAL A 7 11.04 14.70 -9.73
N PRO A 8 11.24 14.46 -8.41
CA PRO A 8 10.47 13.48 -7.64
C PRO A 8 8.97 13.77 -7.65
N VAL A 9 8.16 12.71 -7.73
CA VAL A 9 6.70 12.82 -7.63
C VAL A 9 6.29 12.75 -6.17
N LEU A 10 5.47 13.71 -5.72
CA LEU A 10 4.76 13.63 -4.45
C LEU A 10 3.62 12.63 -4.58
N LEU A 11 3.70 11.51 -3.87
CA LEU A 11 2.73 10.42 -3.90
C LEU A 11 1.70 10.58 -2.79
N HIS A 12 0.42 10.57 -3.14
CA HIS A 12 -0.67 10.31 -2.20
C HIS A 12 -0.96 8.81 -2.20
N LEU A 13 -0.49 8.10 -1.19
CA LEU A 13 -0.71 6.67 -1.03
C LEU A 13 -2.08 6.44 -0.39
N LEU A 14 -3.00 5.87 -1.16
CA LEU A 14 -4.42 5.79 -0.79
C LEU A 14 -4.78 4.43 -0.19
N GLY A 15 -5.71 4.45 0.76
CA GLY A 15 -6.38 3.25 1.22
C GLY A 15 -7.49 2.79 0.26
N PRO A 16 -8.08 1.60 0.47
CA PRO A 16 -9.17 1.09 -0.36
C PRO A 16 -10.40 2.00 -0.47
N ASN A 17 -10.60 2.91 0.50
CA ASN A 17 -11.66 3.92 0.50
C ASN A 17 -11.30 5.20 -0.28
N GLY A 18 -10.17 5.24 -0.99
CA GLY A 18 -9.70 6.41 -1.73
C GLY A 18 -9.15 7.54 -0.86
N ARG A 19 -9.04 7.36 0.46
CA ARG A 19 -8.49 8.40 1.36
C ARG A 19 -6.98 8.23 1.52
N PRO A 20 -6.20 9.34 1.53
CA PRO A 20 -4.76 9.29 1.80
C PRO A 20 -4.46 8.63 3.15
N GLN A 21 -3.48 7.72 3.15
CA GLN A 21 -2.89 7.12 4.34
C GLN A 21 -1.49 7.68 4.59
N GLN A 22 -0.78 8.04 3.52
CA GLN A 22 0.51 8.72 3.57
C GLN A 22 0.65 9.66 2.36
N VAL A 23 1.29 10.79 2.56
CA VAL A 23 1.79 11.67 1.48
C VAL A 23 3.31 11.68 1.55
N THR A 24 4.01 11.35 0.47
CA THR A 24 5.47 11.23 0.48
C THR A 24 6.10 11.37 -0.91
N ASP A 25 7.27 11.98 -0.99
CA ASP A 25 8.18 11.96 -2.14
C ASP A 25 9.37 10.99 -1.93
N ASP A 26 9.40 10.26 -0.82
CA ASP A 26 10.39 9.25 -0.46
C ASP A 26 9.73 7.88 -0.23
N LEU A 27 9.39 7.23 -1.35
CA LEU A 27 8.75 5.93 -1.34
C LEU A 27 9.59 4.83 -0.65
N PRO A 28 10.93 4.77 -0.82
CA PRO A 28 11.77 3.86 -0.04
C PRO A 28 11.59 3.99 1.47
N SER A 29 11.71 5.21 2.04
CA SER A 29 11.55 5.41 3.49
C SER A 29 10.16 5.05 3.99
N PHE A 30 9.11 5.31 3.20
CA PHE A 30 7.75 4.88 3.53
C PHE A 30 7.68 3.37 3.76
N TRP A 31 8.24 2.57 2.85
CA TRP A 31 8.21 1.12 2.96
C TRP A 31 8.99 0.58 4.16
N ASP A 32 10.12 1.19 4.52
CA ASP A 32 10.93 0.72 5.65
C ASP A 32 10.35 1.09 7.02
N ARG A 33 9.78 2.29 7.14
CA ARG A 33 9.50 2.89 8.45
C ARG A 33 8.02 3.02 8.74
N THR A 34 7.23 3.39 7.75
CA THR A 34 5.83 3.79 7.95
C THR A 34 4.85 2.69 7.56
N TRP A 35 5.18 1.89 6.55
CA TRP A 35 4.35 0.78 6.09
C TRP A 35 3.96 -0.20 7.20
N PRO A 36 4.83 -0.64 8.13
CA PRO A 36 4.44 -1.58 9.17
C PRO A 36 3.22 -1.13 9.99
N GLU A 37 3.17 0.16 10.34
CA GLU A 37 2.07 0.76 11.09
C GLU A 37 0.81 0.94 10.22
N VAL A 38 0.96 1.48 9.01
CA VAL A 38 -0.16 1.66 8.07
C VAL A 38 -0.80 0.30 7.74
N ARG A 39 0.03 -0.74 7.53
CA ARG A 39 -0.40 -2.11 7.27
C ARG A 39 -1.18 -2.69 8.43
N LYS A 40 -0.74 -2.47 9.67
CA LYS A 40 -1.44 -2.94 10.89
C LYS A 40 -2.84 -2.35 10.99
N GLU A 41 -3.00 -1.07 10.67
CA GLU A 41 -4.29 -0.39 10.68
C GLU A 41 -5.18 -0.83 9.51
N LEU A 42 -4.62 -0.88 8.29
CA LEU A 42 -5.36 -1.24 7.08
C LEU A 42 -5.79 -2.70 7.07
N ARG A 43 -4.98 -3.65 7.55
CA ARG A 43 -5.36 -5.06 7.62
C ARG A 43 -6.56 -5.31 8.53
N ALA A 44 -6.69 -4.54 9.61
CA ALA A 44 -7.82 -4.63 10.52
C ALA A 44 -9.11 -4.09 9.87
N ARG A 45 -9.02 -2.95 9.15
CA ARG A 45 -10.19 -2.33 8.49
C ARG A 45 -10.60 -3.02 7.19
N TYR A 46 -9.65 -3.60 6.46
CA TYR A 46 -9.85 -4.13 5.11
C TYR A 46 -9.28 -5.56 5.00
N PRO A 47 -9.85 -6.56 5.71
CA PRO A 47 -9.27 -7.90 5.81
C PRO A 47 -9.27 -8.70 4.49
N ARG A 48 -10.03 -8.27 3.48
CA ARG A 48 -10.05 -8.91 2.14
C ARG A 48 -8.87 -8.53 1.25
N HIS A 49 -8.19 -7.42 1.55
CA HIS A 49 -7.06 -6.93 0.77
C HIS A 49 -5.76 -7.62 1.19
N SER A 50 -4.82 -7.75 0.24
CA SER A 50 -3.48 -8.25 0.54
C SER A 50 -2.65 -7.16 1.22
N TRP A 51 -2.08 -7.48 2.37
CA TRP A 51 -1.27 -6.57 3.19
C TRP A 51 0.09 -7.24 3.51
N PRO A 52 0.99 -7.33 2.51
CA PRO A 52 2.23 -8.08 2.63
C PRO A 52 3.17 -7.48 3.68
N GLU A 53 3.93 -8.36 4.36
CA GLU A 53 5.00 -7.94 5.26
C GLU A 53 6.14 -7.26 4.49
N ASP A 54 6.55 -7.85 3.36
CA ASP A 54 7.47 -7.25 2.40
C ASP A 54 6.70 -6.72 1.18
N PRO A 55 6.38 -5.41 1.14
CA PRO A 55 5.64 -4.80 0.05
C PRO A 55 6.47 -4.61 -1.22
N ARG A 56 7.81 -4.69 -1.15
CA ARG A 56 8.69 -4.43 -2.30
C ARG A 56 8.78 -5.60 -3.25
N THR A 57 8.58 -6.81 -2.74
CA THR A 57 8.66 -8.07 -3.50
C THR A 57 7.29 -8.69 -3.76
N ALA A 58 6.24 -8.17 -3.14
CA ALA A 58 4.89 -8.68 -3.31
C ALA A 58 4.40 -8.53 -4.77
N PRO A 59 3.76 -9.57 -5.35
CA PRO A 59 3.23 -9.48 -6.70
C PRO A 59 2.08 -8.45 -6.75
N PRO A 60 2.05 -7.56 -7.74
CA PRO A 60 0.97 -6.57 -7.86
C PRO A 60 -0.37 -7.25 -8.15
N GLN A 61 -1.42 -6.78 -7.49
CA GLN A 61 -2.79 -7.29 -7.63
C GLN A 61 -3.78 -6.14 -7.87
N SER A 62 -4.66 -6.31 -8.87
CA SER A 62 -5.67 -5.30 -9.20
C SER A 62 -6.95 -5.40 -8.36
N ARG A 63 -7.23 -6.57 -7.76
CA ARG A 63 -8.42 -6.82 -6.96
C ARG A 63 -8.10 -7.67 -5.72
N PRO A 64 -8.82 -7.47 -4.61
CA PRO A 64 -8.71 -8.34 -3.44
C PRO A 64 -9.09 -9.78 -3.81
N ARG A 65 -8.46 -10.78 -3.18
CA ARG A 65 -8.86 -12.19 -3.36
C ARG A 65 -10.34 -12.33 -3.00
N ARG A 66 -11.11 -12.98 -3.88
CA ARG A 66 -12.48 -13.39 -3.57
C ARG A 66 -12.40 -14.49 -2.51
N ARG A 67 -13.30 -14.44 -1.52
CA ARG A 67 -13.45 -15.55 -0.56
C ARG A 67 -13.97 -16.74 -1.34
N ASP A 68 -13.29 -17.88 -1.25
CA ASP A 68 -13.79 -19.12 -1.82
C ASP A 68 -15.17 -19.42 -1.22
N ALA A 69 -16.18 -19.64 -2.07
CA ALA A 69 -17.58 -19.78 -1.67
C ALA A 69 -17.89 -21.12 -0.97
N ARG A 70 -16.86 -21.85 -0.54
CA ARG A 70 -16.94 -23.15 0.14
C ARG A 70 -16.22 -23.03 1.49
N ALA A 71 -16.89 -22.40 2.44
CA ALA A 71 -16.58 -22.47 3.87
C ALA A 71 -17.92 -22.35 4.62
#